data_AF-A0A938MNF3-F1
#
_entry.id   AF-A0A938MNF3-F1
#
_cell.length_a   1.000
_cell.length_b   1.000
_cell.length_c   1.000
_cell.angle_alpha   90.00
_cell.angle_beta   90.00
_cell.angle_gamma   90.00
#
_symmetry.space_group_name_H-M   'P 1'
#
loop_
_entity.id
_entity.type
_entity.pdbx_description
1 polymer ?
#
loop_
_entity_poly.entity_id
_entity_poly.type
_entity_poly.pdbx_seq_one_letter_code
_entity_poly.pdbx_strand_id
1 'polypeptide(L)'
;MENPSRQNRDRSGEGKSARRPAPNVWILLAIIAVMGLTFYALRGPRTSLVPYSFFLDQIAKDNVIQVELGEQDATGLFKDPPKEPVQYNDEGKLVQGKDRTLHKRFRVVLPRDSDSRGRLTNLLEAKGVLYKNQPTSNALVMFYILVLLVPLALFAFFWFSYRRSRDQIMG
;
A
#
# COMPACT_ATOMS: atom_id res chain seq x y z
N MET A 1 -42.30 74.93 -12.53
CA MET A 1 -41.43 74.83 -11.35
C MET A 1 -42.00 73.75 -10.44
N GLU A 2 -41.08 72.96 -9.90
CA GLU A 2 -41.10 71.75 -9.09
C GLU A 2 -42.30 70.77 -9.02
N ASN A 3 -41.99 69.52 -9.38
CA ASN A 3 -42.67 68.27 -9.08
C ASN A 3 -42.12 67.70 -7.75
N PRO A 4 -42.93 67.43 -6.70
CA PRO A 4 -42.43 66.85 -5.48
C PRO A 4 -42.53 65.31 -5.49
N SER A 5 -41.39 64.68 -5.22
CA SER A 5 -41.31 63.47 -4.38
C SER A 5 -41.73 62.12 -4.97
N ARG A 6 -41.12 61.71 -6.08
CA ARG A 6 -40.81 60.28 -6.28
C ARG A 6 -39.54 59.94 -5.51
N GLN A 7 -39.67 59.49 -4.27
CA GLN A 7 -38.56 58.81 -3.59
C GLN A 7 -39.06 57.56 -2.87
N ASN A 8 -39.56 56.62 -3.67
CA ASN A 8 -39.56 55.22 -3.29
C ASN A 8 -38.10 54.73 -3.40
N ARG A 9 -37.29 54.97 -2.37
CA ARG A 9 -35.98 54.33 -2.21
C ARG A 9 -36.21 53.01 -1.49
N ASP A 10 -36.76 52.04 -2.22
CA ASP A 10 -36.46 50.64 -1.95
C ASP A 10 -34.95 50.50 -2.06
N ARG A 11 -34.26 50.47 -0.92
CA ARG A 11 -32.91 49.94 -0.82
C ARG A 11 -33.03 48.42 -0.85
N SER A 12 -33.38 47.87 -2.00
CA SER A 12 -33.04 46.50 -2.36
C SER A 12 -31.51 46.44 -2.52
N GLY A 13 -30.84 46.26 -1.38
CA GLY A 13 -29.44 45.89 -1.31
C GLY A 13 -29.26 44.48 -1.86
N GLU A 14 -29.48 44.30 -3.15
CA GLU A 14 -29.16 43.08 -3.89
C GLU A 14 -27.68 43.14 -4.33
N GLY A 15 -26.81 43.35 -3.34
CA GLY A 15 -25.36 43.28 -3.51
C GLY A 15 -24.92 41.83 -3.36
N LYS A 16 -25.13 41.07 -4.45
CA LYS A 16 -24.59 39.73 -4.75
C LYS A 16 -23.68 39.18 -3.66
N SER A 17 -24.15 38.17 -2.92
CA SER A 17 -23.25 37.38 -2.08
C SER A 17 -22.11 36.91 -2.95
N ALA A 18 -20.90 37.38 -2.65
CA ALA A 18 -19.69 36.90 -3.29
C ALA A 18 -19.66 35.40 -3.01
N ARG A 19 -20.12 34.60 -3.98
CA ARG A 19 -19.98 33.15 -3.96
C ARG A 19 -18.48 32.93 -3.98
N ARG A 20 -17.88 32.81 -2.79
CA ARG A 20 -16.52 32.33 -2.59
C ARG A 20 -16.38 31.15 -3.55
N PRO A 21 -15.44 31.15 -4.50
CA PRO A 21 -15.26 30.01 -5.38
C PRO A 21 -14.99 28.83 -4.45
N ALA A 22 -15.95 27.90 -4.38
CA ALA A 22 -15.77 26.71 -3.58
C ALA A 22 -14.45 26.06 -4.04
N PRO A 23 -13.54 25.72 -3.12
CA PRO A 23 -12.32 25.02 -3.49
C PRO A 23 -12.73 23.84 -4.36
N ASN A 24 -12.10 23.64 -5.52
CA ASN A 24 -12.48 22.59 -6.48
C ASN A 24 -12.43 21.21 -5.81
N VAL A 25 -13.52 20.82 -5.14
CA VAL A 25 -13.67 19.58 -4.36
C VAL A 25 -13.37 18.38 -5.25
N TRP A 26 -13.64 18.50 -6.54
CA TRP A 26 -13.29 17.53 -7.57
C TRP A 26 -11.79 17.21 -7.66
N ILE A 27 -10.90 18.19 -7.46
CA ILE A 27 -9.45 17.94 -7.45
C ILE A 27 -9.06 17.19 -6.18
N LEU A 28 -9.62 17.56 -5.02
CA LEU A 28 -9.39 16.86 -3.77
C LEU A 28 -9.89 15.40 -3.85
N LEU A 29 -11.08 15.19 -4.40
CA LEU A 29 -11.64 13.87 -4.66
C LEU A 29 -10.79 13.06 -5.62
N ALA A 30 -10.24 13.67 -6.68
CA ALA A 30 -9.34 12.98 -7.59
C ALA A 30 -8.05 12.52 -6.90
N ILE A 31 -7.46 13.36 -6.03
CA ILE A 31 -6.28 12.99 -5.25
C ILE A 31 -6.60 11.83 -4.30
N ILE A 32 -7.72 11.89 -3.58
CA ILE A 32 -8.16 10.82 -2.67
C ILE A 32 -8.43 9.52 -3.44
N ALA A 33 -9.05 9.60 -4.62
CA ALA A 33 -9.31 8.44 -5.46
C ALA A 33 -8.00 7.79 -5.95
N VAL A 34 -7.02 8.60 -6.39
CA VAL A 34 -5.70 8.11 -6.79
C VAL A 34 -4.98 7.47 -5.60
N MET A 35 -5.00 8.09 -4.42
CA MET A 35 -4.42 7.50 -3.20
C MET A 35 -5.12 6.20 -2.77
N GLY A 36 -6.45 6.14 -2.90
CA GLY A 36 -7.21 4.92 -2.60
C GLY A 36 -6.87 3.78 -3.55
N LEU A 37 -6.76 4.08 -4.85
CA LEU A 37 -6.39 3.11 -5.88
C LEU A 37 -4.96 2.59 -5.68
N THR A 38 -4.00 3.47 -5.38
CA THR A 38 -2.62 3.05 -5.11
C THR A 38 -2.54 2.20 -3.86
N PHE A 39 -3.25 2.55 -2.78
CA PHE A 39 -3.28 1.76 -1.56
C PHE A 39 -3.93 0.39 -1.74
N TYR A 40 -4.98 0.31 -2.56
CA TYR A 40 -5.61 -0.96 -2.94
C TYR A 40 -4.65 -1.83 -3.76
N ALA A 41 -3.99 -1.25 -4.77
CA ALA A 41 -3.00 -1.95 -5.60
C ALA A 41 -1.78 -2.44 -4.79
N LEU A 42 -1.44 -1.76 -3.69
CA LEU A 42 -0.35 -2.15 -2.78
C LEU A 42 -0.71 -3.31 -1.84
N ARG A 43 -1.98 -3.76 -1.76
CA ARG A 43 -2.34 -4.91 -0.94
C ARG A 43 -1.83 -6.20 -1.59
N GLY A 44 -0.65 -6.64 -1.18
CA GLY A 44 -0.07 -7.92 -1.59
C GLY A 44 -0.93 -9.14 -1.18
N PRO A 45 -0.67 -10.31 -1.78
CA PRO A 45 -1.36 -11.56 -1.42
C PRO A 45 -1.23 -11.84 0.08
N ARG A 46 -2.28 -12.41 0.69
CA ARG A 46 -2.20 -12.85 2.09
C ARG A 46 -1.23 -14.03 2.20
N THR A 47 -0.11 -13.82 2.88
CA THR A 47 0.92 -14.83 3.13
C THR A 47 0.98 -15.16 4.62
N SER A 48 1.13 -16.44 4.97
CA SER A 48 1.46 -16.81 6.36
C SER A 48 2.97 -16.79 6.58
N LEU A 49 3.42 -16.15 7.66
CA LEU A 49 4.83 -16.18 8.06
C LEU A 49 5.15 -17.52 8.70
N VAL A 50 6.17 -18.21 8.19
CA VAL A 50 6.54 -19.56 8.62
C VAL A 50 8.00 -19.57 9.08
N PRO A 51 8.34 -20.29 10.18
CA PRO A 51 9.73 -20.46 10.63
C PRO A 51 10.59 -21.17 9.59
N TYR A 52 11.87 -20.81 9.54
CA TYR A 52 12.83 -21.38 8.57
C TYR A 52 13.01 -22.90 8.72
N SER A 53 13.11 -23.41 9.95
CA SER A 53 13.20 -24.85 10.23
C SER A 53 11.99 -25.62 9.72
N PHE A 54 10.78 -25.11 10.01
CA PHE A 54 9.55 -25.72 9.53
C PHE A 54 9.46 -25.72 8.00
N PHE A 55 9.93 -24.66 7.35
CA PHE A 55 10.00 -24.60 5.89
C PHE A 55 10.90 -25.70 5.31
N LEU A 56 12.09 -25.94 5.89
CA LEU A 56 12.96 -27.05 5.47
C LEU A 56 12.27 -28.41 5.62
N ASP A 57 11.52 -28.62 6.70
CA ASP A 57 10.74 -29.84 6.91
C ASP A 57 9.64 -30.01 5.84
N GLN A 58 8.97 -28.93 5.43
CA GLN A 58 7.96 -28.97 4.38
C GLN A 58 8.56 -29.29 3.01
N ILE A 59 9.78 -28.81 2.72
CA ILE A 59 10.48 -29.19 1.48
C ILE A 59 10.90 -30.66 1.55
N ALA A 60 11.40 -31.13 2.70
CA ALA A 60 11.77 -32.53 2.88
C ALA A 60 10.59 -33.48 2.63
N LYS A 61 9.38 -33.05 3.04
CA LYS A 61 8.08 -33.76 2.90
C LYS A 61 7.41 -33.59 1.52
N ASP A 62 8.05 -32.95 0.54
CA ASP A 62 7.49 -32.72 -0.79
C ASP A 62 6.16 -31.93 -0.79
N ASN A 63 6.02 -31.00 0.17
CA ASN A 63 4.81 -30.19 0.33
C ASN A 63 4.95 -28.77 -0.26
N VAL A 64 6.00 -28.50 -1.04
CA VAL A 64 6.30 -27.17 -1.60
C VAL A 64 6.32 -27.27 -3.13
N ILE A 65 5.46 -26.50 -3.79
CA ILE A 65 5.34 -26.49 -5.26
C ILE A 65 6.38 -25.56 -5.90
N GLN A 66 6.44 -24.33 -5.39
CA GLN A 66 7.28 -23.27 -5.95
C GLN A 66 7.79 -22.38 -4.84
N VAL A 67 9.04 -21.92 -5.00
CA VAL A 67 9.69 -20.94 -4.12
C VAL A 67 10.18 -19.75 -4.95
N GLU A 68 9.87 -18.54 -4.49
CA GLU A 68 10.42 -17.30 -4.99
C GLU A 68 11.41 -16.76 -3.95
N LEU A 69 12.69 -16.77 -4.29
CA LEU A 69 13.80 -16.34 -3.44
C LEU A 69 13.99 -14.82 -3.56
N GLY A 70 13.75 -14.11 -2.47
CA GLY A 70 14.08 -12.69 -2.33
C GLY A 70 15.38 -12.45 -1.56
N GLU A 71 15.70 -11.17 -1.33
CA GLU A 71 16.93 -10.76 -0.65
C GLU A 71 16.93 -11.03 0.86
N GLN A 72 15.77 -10.94 1.51
CA GLN A 72 15.64 -11.14 2.96
C GLN A 72 14.62 -12.23 3.33
N ASP A 73 13.75 -12.57 2.40
CA ASP A 73 12.65 -13.48 2.57
C ASP A 73 12.44 -14.28 1.29
N ALA A 74 11.88 -15.46 1.43
CA ALA A 74 11.34 -16.22 0.32
C ALA A 74 9.83 -16.32 0.48
N THR A 75 9.13 -16.30 -0.65
CA THR A 75 7.70 -16.59 -0.69
C THR A 75 7.48 -17.87 -1.49
N GLY A 76 6.40 -18.57 -1.22
CA GLY A 76 6.16 -19.83 -1.93
C GLY A 76 4.76 -20.33 -1.80
N LEU A 77 4.50 -21.47 -2.44
CA LEU A 77 3.21 -22.14 -2.49
C LEU A 77 3.32 -23.54 -1.90
N PHE A 78 2.50 -23.82 -0.88
CA PHE A 78 2.30 -25.18 -0.39
C PHE A 78 1.40 -25.97 -1.32
N LYS A 79 1.67 -27.28 -1.40
CA LYS A 79 0.79 -28.24 -2.08
C LYS A 79 -0.49 -28.42 -1.26
N ASP A 80 -0.34 -28.82 -0.01
CA ASP A 80 -1.39 -28.88 1.00
C ASP A 80 -1.08 -27.94 2.16
N PRO A 81 -1.96 -26.99 2.52
CA PRO A 81 -1.68 -26.01 3.57
C PRO A 81 -1.47 -26.71 4.92
N PRO A 82 -0.26 -26.66 5.49
CA PRO A 82 0.00 -27.35 6.74
C PRO A 82 -0.59 -26.57 7.92
N LYS A 83 -0.77 -27.24 9.06
CA LYS A 83 -1.13 -26.58 10.31
C LYS A 83 0.01 -25.66 10.76
N GLU A 84 -0.35 -24.52 11.34
CA GLU A 84 0.60 -23.56 11.87
C GLU A 84 1.48 -24.22 12.95
N PRO A 85 2.82 -24.15 12.83
CA PRO A 85 3.70 -24.75 13.81
C PRO A 85 3.50 -24.08 15.17
N VAL A 86 3.56 -24.90 16.20
CA VAL A 86 3.47 -24.44 17.58
C VAL A 86 4.71 -23.61 17.91
N GLN A 87 4.51 -22.36 18.28
CA GLN A 87 5.59 -21.46 18.70
C GLN A 87 5.53 -21.27 20.22
N TYR A 88 6.70 -21.38 20.83
CA TYR A 88 6.92 -21.11 22.26
C TYR A 88 7.62 -19.76 22.40
N ASN A 89 7.25 -18.96 23.40
CA ASN A 89 8.03 -17.78 23.78
C ASN A 89 9.26 -18.19 24.58
N ASP A 90 10.12 -17.21 24.88
CA ASP A 90 11.33 -17.37 25.71
C ASP A 90 11.03 -17.88 27.13
N GLU A 91 9.77 -17.83 27.56
CA GLU A 91 9.27 -18.32 28.85
C GLU A 91 8.68 -19.75 28.75
N GLY A 92 8.80 -20.41 27.60
CA GLY A 92 8.29 -21.76 27.35
C GLY A 92 6.76 -21.86 27.24
N LYS A 93 6.04 -20.74 27.18
CA LYS A 93 4.59 -20.69 26.96
C LYS A 93 4.26 -20.72 25.48
N LEU A 94 3.23 -21.48 25.14
CA LEU A 94 2.64 -21.56 23.80
C LEU A 94 2.05 -20.20 23.41
N VAL A 95 2.63 -19.54 22.40
CA VAL A 95 2.19 -18.23 21.93
C VAL A 95 1.21 -18.37 20.76
N GLN A 96 1.48 -19.29 19.82
CA GLN A 96 0.69 -19.50 18.61
C GLN A 96 0.77 -20.97 18.16
N GLY A 97 -0.20 -21.42 17.35
CA GLY A 97 -0.22 -22.77 16.76
C GLY A 97 -1.36 -23.70 17.18
N LYS A 98 -2.46 -23.18 17.77
CA LYS A 98 -3.65 -23.99 18.04
C LYS A 98 -4.60 -23.97 16.83
N ASP A 99 -4.51 -25.01 16.01
CA ASP A 99 -5.47 -25.41 14.95
C ASP A 99 -5.77 -24.44 13.80
N ARG A 100 -4.93 -23.43 13.57
CA ARG A 100 -5.04 -22.60 12.36
C ARG A 100 -4.31 -23.27 11.18
N THR A 101 -5.03 -23.47 10.10
CA THR A 101 -4.46 -23.85 8.80
C THR A 101 -3.76 -22.64 8.20
N LEU A 102 -2.51 -22.83 7.78
CA LEU A 102 -1.76 -21.77 7.10
C LEU A 102 -2.40 -21.45 5.75
N HIS A 103 -2.12 -20.27 5.21
CA HIS A 103 -2.50 -19.93 3.85
C HIS A 103 -1.72 -20.80 2.85
N LYS A 104 -2.29 -21.02 1.66
CA LYS A 104 -1.60 -21.70 0.56
C LYS A 104 -0.28 -21.04 0.19
N ARG A 105 -0.20 -19.70 0.33
CA ARG A 105 1.04 -18.94 0.18
C ARG A 105 1.69 -18.72 1.52
N PHE A 106 2.99 -18.96 1.58
CA PHE A 106 3.81 -18.69 2.75
C PHE A 106 4.90 -17.67 2.46
N ARG A 107 5.41 -17.09 3.53
CA ARG A 107 6.58 -16.24 3.57
C ARG A 107 7.53 -16.79 4.64
N VAL A 108 8.80 -16.91 4.32
CA VAL A 108 9.84 -17.36 5.25
C VAL A 108 10.97 -16.34 5.23
N VAL A 109 11.52 -16.00 6.39
CA VAL A 109 12.71 -15.14 6.48
C VAL A 109 13.93 -16.00 6.19
N LEU A 110 14.75 -15.57 5.22
CA LEU A 110 15.96 -16.28 4.84
C LEU A 110 17.14 -15.85 5.73
N PRO A 111 18.00 -16.80 6.15
CA PRO A 111 19.29 -16.48 6.72
C PRO A 111 20.12 -15.62 5.76
N ARG A 112 20.87 -14.65 6.29
CA ARG A 112 21.70 -13.73 5.49
C ARG A 112 23.05 -14.33 5.10
N ASP A 113 23.42 -15.49 5.63
CA ASP A 113 24.69 -16.16 5.35
C ASP A 113 24.69 -16.87 3.98
N SER A 114 25.84 -16.85 3.32
CA SER A 114 26.05 -17.47 2.01
C SER A 114 25.87 -18.99 2.04
N ASP A 115 26.28 -19.62 3.14
CA ASP A 115 26.33 -21.08 3.26
C ASP A 115 24.92 -21.68 3.38
N SER A 116 24.05 -21.10 4.21
CA SER A 116 22.65 -21.54 4.33
C SER A 116 21.89 -21.34 3.04
N ARG A 117 22.18 -20.27 2.29
CA ARG A 117 21.58 -20.06 0.96
C ARG A 117 22.01 -21.14 -0.02
N GLY A 118 23.30 -21.43 -0.14
CA GLY A 118 23.79 -22.50 -1.01
C GLY A 118 23.18 -23.86 -0.66
N ARG A 119 23.07 -24.18 0.64
CA ARG A 119 22.41 -25.41 1.10
C ARG A 119 20.93 -25.46 0.73
N LEU A 120 20.21 -24.33 0.86
CA LEU A 120 18.81 -24.25 0.47
C LEU A 120 18.64 -24.48 -1.03
N THR A 121 19.45 -23.84 -1.88
CA THR A 121 19.36 -24.02 -3.34
C THR A 121 19.62 -25.47 -3.73
N ASN A 122 20.66 -26.09 -3.17
CA ASN A 122 20.97 -27.50 -3.40
C ASN A 122 19.83 -28.42 -2.95
N LEU A 123 19.18 -28.11 -1.83
CA LEU A 123 18.05 -28.90 -1.31
C LEU A 123 16.80 -28.75 -2.19
N LEU A 124 16.53 -27.55 -2.71
CA LEU A 124 15.45 -27.30 -3.66
C LEU A 124 15.69 -28.04 -4.98
N GLU A 125 16.93 -28.02 -5.50
CA GLU A 125 17.32 -28.73 -6.72
C GLU A 125 17.23 -30.25 -6.54
N ALA A 126 17.74 -30.78 -5.42
CA ALA A 126 17.66 -32.21 -5.10
C ALA A 126 16.22 -32.73 -4.98
N LYS A 127 15.29 -31.86 -4.56
CA LYS A 127 13.85 -32.17 -4.46
C LYS A 127 13.07 -31.80 -5.72
N GLY A 128 13.72 -31.23 -6.74
CA GLY A 128 13.06 -30.82 -7.99
C GLY A 128 12.05 -29.69 -7.81
N VAL A 129 12.17 -28.88 -6.75
CA VAL A 129 11.26 -27.76 -6.48
C VAL A 129 11.61 -26.59 -7.39
N LEU A 130 10.61 -26.07 -8.12
CA LEU A 130 10.80 -24.92 -8.99
C LEU A 130 11.11 -23.68 -8.15
N TYR A 131 12.27 -23.07 -8.37
CA TYR A 131 12.63 -21.81 -7.73
C TYR A 131 12.85 -20.68 -8.75
N LYS A 132 12.50 -19.46 -8.35
CA LYS A 132 12.72 -18.24 -9.13
C LYS A 132 13.24 -17.14 -8.21
N ASN A 133 13.99 -16.19 -8.75
CA ASN A 133 14.39 -15.01 -7.99
C ASN A 133 13.30 -13.95 -8.07
N GLN A 134 12.88 -13.45 -6.91
CA GLN A 134 11.92 -12.36 -6.85
C GLN A 134 12.62 -11.08 -7.32
N PRO A 135 11.99 -10.26 -8.18
CA PRO A 135 12.54 -8.97 -8.55
C PRO A 135 12.69 -8.09 -7.31
N THR A 136 13.73 -7.27 -7.27
CA THR A 136 13.94 -6.29 -6.21
C THR A 136 12.67 -5.45 -6.03
N SER A 137 12.23 -5.32 -4.78
CA SER A 137 11.00 -4.60 -4.47
C SER A 137 11.14 -3.12 -4.81
N ASN A 138 10.33 -2.64 -5.76
CA ASN A 138 10.25 -1.23 -6.13
C ASN A 138 9.33 -0.43 -5.19
N ALA A 139 8.84 -1.02 -4.09
CA ALA A 139 7.93 -0.36 -3.17
C ALA A 139 8.53 0.93 -2.58
N LEU A 140 9.84 0.94 -2.33
CA LEU A 140 10.57 2.10 -1.83
C LEU A 140 10.62 3.24 -2.86
N VAL A 141 10.88 2.90 -4.13
CA VAL A 141 10.84 3.87 -5.24
C VAL A 141 9.43 4.43 -5.43
N MET A 142 8.42 3.56 -5.42
CA MET A 142 7.02 3.96 -5.55
C MET A 142 6.56 4.84 -4.37
N PHE A 143 7.01 4.54 -3.16
CA PHE A 143 6.79 5.38 -1.98
C PHE A 143 7.39 6.78 -2.18
N TYR A 144 8.64 6.89 -2.62
CA TYR A 144 9.25 8.19 -2.90
C TYR A 144 8.53 8.99 -4.00
N ILE A 145 8.08 8.32 -5.05
CA ILE A 145 7.26 8.97 -6.09
C ILE A 145 5.99 9.56 -5.46
N LEU A 146 5.29 8.81 -4.61
CA LEU A 146 4.07 9.29 -3.96
C LEU A 146 4.34 10.45 -2.99
N VAL A 147 5.41 10.38 -2.20
CA VAL A 147 5.86 11.47 -1.32
C VAL A 147 6.23 12.71 -2.10
N LEU A 148 6.75 12.59 -3.33
CA LEU A 148 7.08 13.73 -4.19
C LEU A 148 5.83 14.28 -4.92
N LEU A 149 4.91 13.42 -5.34
CA LEU A 149 3.73 13.81 -6.11
C LEU A 149 2.70 14.54 -5.25
N VAL A 150 2.53 14.17 -3.97
CA VAL A 150 1.55 14.82 -3.07
C VAL A 150 1.88 16.31 -2.84
N PRO A 151 3.10 16.72 -2.46
CA PRO A 151 3.47 18.13 -2.33
C PRO A 151 3.36 18.90 -3.65
N LEU A 152 3.73 18.29 -4.78
CA LEU A 152 3.59 18.92 -6.10
C LEU A 152 2.12 19.13 -6.47
N ALA A 153 1.26 18.16 -6.18
CA ALA A 153 -0.18 18.27 -6.40
C ALA A 153 -0.80 19.34 -5.50
N LEU A 154 -0.39 19.42 -4.23
CA LEU A 154 -0.81 20.48 -3.32
C LEU A 154 -0.31 21.86 -3.80
N PHE A 155 0.94 21.96 -4.22
CA PHE A 155 1.51 23.18 -4.76
C PHE A 155 0.75 23.64 -6.01
N ALA A 156 0.51 22.74 -6.96
CA ALA A 156 -0.28 23.02 -8.15
C ALA A 156 -1.69 23.47 -7.78
N PHE A 157 -2.34 22.78 -6.83
CA PHE A 157 -3.66 23.16 -6.33
C PHE A 157 -3.67 24.59 -5.76
N PHE A 158 -2.72 24.93 -4.88
CA PHE A 158 -2.60 26.27 -4.33
C PHE A 158 -2.26 27.31 -5.41
N TRP A 159 -1.39 26.98 -6.35
CA TRP A 159 -1.04 27.85 -7.47
C TRP A 159 -2.24 28.18 -8.36
N PHE A 160 -3.00 27.17 -8.79
CA PHE A 160 -4.20 27.36 -9.59
C PHE A 160 -5.29 28.10 -8.81
N SER A 161 -5.45 27.79 -7.51
CA SER A 161 -6.39 28.47 -6.62
C SER A 161 -6.04 29.95 -6.44
N TYR A 162 -4.77 30.26 -6.21
CA TYR A 162 -4.27 31.63 -6.08
C TYR A 162 -4.46 32.41 -7.38
N ARG A 163 -4.10 31.81 -8.53
CA ARG A 163 -4.28 32.43 -9.85
C ARG A 163 -5.75 32.78 -10.09
N ARG A 164 -6.65 31.83 -9.89
CA ARG A 164 -8.10 32.04 -10.10
C ARG A 164 -8.69 33.06 -9.13
N SER A 165 -8.22 33.08 -7.89
CA SER A 165 -8.70 34.05 -6.90
C SER A 165 -8.27 35.48 -7.24
N ARG A 166 -7.10 35.68 -7.85
CA ARG A 166 -6.66 36.99 -8.35
C ARG A 166 -7.55 37.51 -9.47
N ASP A 167 -7.99 36.64 -10.38
CA ASP A 167 -8.88 37.01 -11.48
C ASP A 167 -10.27 37.49 -10.98
N GLN A 168 -10.65 37.16 -9.74
CA GLN A 168 -11.93 37.59 -9.13
C GLN A 168 -11.84 38.87 -8.30
N ILE A 169 -10.64 39.32 -7.94
CA ILE A 169 -10.42 40.52 -7.09
C ILE A 169 -10.20 41.78 -7.93
N MET A 170 -9.86 41.65 -9.21
CA MET A 170 -9.65 42.77 -10.14
C MET A 170 -10.76 42.94 -11.20
N GLY A 171 -11.93 42.35 -10.99
CA GLY A 171 -13.12 42.47 -11.84
C GLY A 171 -14.33 43.00 -11.08
#